data_AF-A0A6S7J3B5-F1
#
_entry.id   AF-A0A6S7J3B5-F1
#
_cell.length_a   1.000
_cell.length_b   1.000
_cell.length_c   1.000
_cell.angle_alpha   90.00
_cell.angle_beta   90.00
_cell.angle_gamma   90.00
#
_symmetry.space_group_name_H-M   'P 1'
#
loop_
_entity.id
_entity.type
_entity.pdbx_description
1 polymer ?
#
loop_
_entity_poly.entity_id
_entity_poly.type
_entity_poly.pdbx_seq_one_letter_code
_entity_poly.pdbx_strand_id
1 'polypeptide(L)'
;MSPTGRLNSIYRHIKVNYNADALRQARRLEQISLSQVRQKQHLRYLHLCKEQERLPRFLLSKPPIDHPKAWNIARKSGWAYLRVLISNCHHKLKSIRKESTDLIEILQNIVADTCLSSLHQAISSRCSHLQNAVEERHRKKFHQLIQNDNSDDIQKKWVINTSGRKLNDDEI
;
A
#
# COMPACT_ATOMS: atom_id res chain seq x y z
N MET A 1 19.99 17.46 6.25
CA MET A 1 18.65 17.73 6.81
C MET A 1 17.74 16.55 6.53
N SER A 2 16.97 16.07 7.50
CA SER A 2 16.00 15.00 7.26
C SER A 2 14.89 15.46 6.30
N PRO A 3 14.29 14.57 5.47
CA PRO A 3 13.23 14.94 4.52
C PRO A 3 12.05 15.65 5.20
N THR A 4 11.75 15.24 6.43
CA THR A 4 10.70 15.83 7.28
C THR A 4 11.01 17.26 7.72
N GLY A 5 12.29 17.58 7.98
CA GLY A 5 12.70 18.92 8.40
C GLY A 5 12.48 19.98 7.30
N ARG A 6 12.77 19.61 6.05
CA ARG A 6 12.59 20.49 4.88
C ARG A 6 11.12 20.73 4.53
N LEU A 7 10.26 19.71 4.65
CA LEU A 7 8.81 19.87 4.48
C LEU A 7 8.20 20.80 5.53
N ASN A 8 8.64 20.68 6.78
CA ASN A 8 8.14 21.52 7.88
C ASN A 8 8.50 23.00 7.68
N SER A 9 9.67 23.34 7.16
CA SER A 9 10.02 24.72 6.85
C SER A 9 9.16 25.29 5.71
N ILE A 10 8.89 24.50 4.67
CA ILE A 10 8.01 24.88 3.56
C ILE A 10 6.58 25.11 4.05
N TYR A 11 6.05 24.23 4.89
CA TYR A 11 4.71 24.40 5.46
C TYR A 11 4.59 25.64 6.36
N ARG A 12 5.63 25.97 7.12
CA ARG A 12 5.65 27.23 7.89
C ARG A 12 5.63 28.44 6.97
N HIS A 13 6.45 28.43 5.91
CA HIS A 13 6.46 29.49 4.91
C HIS A 13 5.08 29.66 4.25
N ILE A 14 4.43 28.56 3.86
CA ILE A 14 3.09 28.60 3.25
C ILE A 14 2.06 29.21 4.21
N LYS A 15 2.13 28.84 5.50
CA LYS A 15 1.22 29.34 6.53
C LYS A 15 1.34 30.85 6.74
N VAL A 16 2.56 31.38 6.69
CA VAL A 16 2.83 32.80 6.97
C VAL A 16 2.49 33.68 5.76
N ASN A 17 2.81 33.23 4.54
CA ASN A 17 2.78 34.08 3.35
C ASN A 17 1.53 33.96 2.48
N TYR A 18 0.74 32.90 2.62
CA TYR A 18 -0.46 32.69 1.79
C TYR A 18 -1.72 32.67 2.66
N ASN A 19 -2.10 31.50 3.17
CA ASN A 19 -3.26 31.33 4.04
C ASN A 19 -3.31 29.90 4.63
N ALA A 20 -4.25 29.69 5.55
CA ALA A 20 -4.49 28.37 6.16
C ALA A 20 -5.00 27.32 5.15
N ASP A 21 -5.74 27.75 4.13
CA ASP A 21 -6.29 26.85 3.11
C ASP A 21 -5.21 26.31 2.18
N ALA A 22 -4.26 27.14 1.73
CA ALA A 22 -3.09 26.70 0.96
C ALA A 22 -2.28 25.66 1.73
N LEU A 23 -2.08 25.87 3.04
CA LEU A 23 -1.42 24.89 3.89
C LEU A 23 -2.20 23.57 3.95
N ARG A 24 -3.53 23.63 4.06
CA ARG A 24 -4.39 22.44 4.05
C ARG A 24 -4.26 21.68 2.73
N GLN A 25 -4.32 22.37 1.60
CA GLN A 25 -4.15 21.75 0.28
C GLN A 25 -2.74 21.17 0.08
N ALA A 26 -1.70 21.87 0.53
CA ALA A 26 -0.31 21.38 0.46
C ALA A 26 -0.09 20.09 1.28
N ARG A 27 -0.72 19.99 2.46
CA ARG A 27 -0.71 18.75 3.27
C ARG A 27 -1.52 17.63 2.64
N ARG A 28 -2.69 17.97 2.07
CA ARG A 28 -3.52 17.02 1.33
C ARG A 28 -2.73 16.44 0.15
N LEU A 29 -2.02 17.28 -0.61
CA LEU A 29 -1.17 16.87 -1.72
C LEU A 29 -0.07 15.91 -1.28
N GLU A 30 0.61 16.17 -0.16
CA GLU A 30 1.59 15.25 0.40
C GLU A 30 0.95 13.89 0.72
N GLN A 31 -0.20 13.89 1.43
CA GLN A 31 -0.90 12.66 1.79
C GLN A 31 -1.30 11.82 0.57
N ILE A 32 -1.86 12.48 -0.46
CA ILE A 32 -2.28 11.84 -1.71
C ILE A 32 -1.08 11.30 -2.47
N SER A 33 0.02 12.05 -2.53
CA SER A 33 1.27 11.60 -3.17
C SER A 33 1.84 10.35 -2.50
N LEU A 34 1.90 10.33 -1.16
CA LEU A 34 2.35 9.16 -0.40
C LEU A 34 1.38 7.98 -0.55
N SER A 35 0.07 8.24 -0.63
CA SER A 35 -0.95 7.23 -0.90
C SER A 35 -0.75 6.61 -2.29
N GLN A 36 -0.46 7.43 -3.30
CA GLN A 36 -0.17 6.99 -4.65
C GLN A 36 1.02 6.03 -4.69
N VAL A 37 2.11 6.35 -3.97
CA VAL A 37 3.28 5.49 -3.86
C VAL A 37 2.91 4.14 -3.24
N ARG A 38 2.20 4.14 -2.10
CA ARG A 38 1.75 2.90 -1.45
C ARG A 38 0.90 2.06 -2.39
N GLN A 39 -0.03 2.68 -3.11
CA GLN A 39 -0.92 1.99 -4.01
C GLN A 39 -0.19 1.39 -5.21
N LYS A 40 0.75 2.12 -5.81
CA LYS A 40 1.61 1.61 -6.90
C LYS A 40 2.45 0.41 -6.44
N GLN A 41 3.06 0.51 -5.25
CA GLN A 41 3.87 -0.58 -4.71
C GLN A 41 3.03 -1.80 -4.34
N HIS A 42 1.81 -1.60 -3.82
CA HIS A 42 0.89 -2.69 -3.56
C HIS A 42 0.47 -3.39 -4.87
N LEU A 43 0.11 -2.62 -5.89
CA LEU A 43 -0.21 -3.14 -7.22
C LEU A 43 0.96 -3.96 -7.80
N ARG A 44 2.20 -3.45 -7.73
CA ARG A 44 3.41 -4.18 -8.16
C ARG A 44 3.58 -5.51 -7.43
N TYR A 45 3.36 -5.53 -6.11
CA TYR A 45 3.41 -6.77 -5.33
C TYR A 45 2.32 -7.77 -5.76
N LEU A 46 1.09 -7.32 -6.01
CA LEU A 46 0.01 -8.19 -6.49
C LEU A 46 0.30 -8.77 -7.87
N HIS A 47 0.87 -7.98 -8.79
CA HIS A 47 1.31 -8.46 -10.10
C HIS A 47 2.41 -9.49 -9.97
N LEU A 48 3.44 -9.24 -9.15
CA LEU A 48 4.51 -10.21 -8.91
C LEU A 48 3.97 -11.54 -8.37
N CYS A 49 3.02 -11.49 -7.44
CA CYS A 49 2.34 -12.67 -6.92
C CYS A 49 1.57 -13.42 -8.01
N LYS A 50 0.87 -12.69 -8.90
CA LYS A 50 0.15 -13.26 -10.04
C LYS A 50 1.08 -13.92 -11.05
N GLU A 51 2.18 -13.26 -11.42
CA GLU A 51 3.18 -13.75 -12.38
C GLU A 51 3.88 -15.02 -11.91
N GLN A 52 4.13 -15.10 -10.60
CA GLN A 52 4.80 -16.26 -9.98
C GLN A 52 3.81 -17.34 -9.52
N GLU A 53 2.53 -17.20 -9.90
CA GLU A 53 1.44 -18.11 -9.51
C GLU A 53 1.34 -18.38 -7.99
N ARG A 54 1.71 -17.39 -7.18
CA ARG A 54 1.61 -17.45 -5.72
C ARG A 54 0.47 -16.58 -5.21
N LEU A 55 -0.39 -17.14 -4.37
CA LEU A 55 -1.40 -16.36 -3.68
C LEU A 55 -0.78 -15.66 -2.45
N PRO A 56 -0.98 -14.34 -2.28
CA PRO A 56 -0.60 -13.66 -1.06
C PRO A 56 -1.25 -14.30 0.18
N ARG A 57 -0.53 -14.36 1.30
CA ARG A 57 -1.00 -15.02 2.55
C ARG A 57 -2.38 -14.58 3.02
N PHE A 58 -2.72 -13.30 2.86
CA PHE A 58 -4.02 -12.77 3.30
C PHE A 58 -5.19 -13.18 2.39
N LEU A 59 -4.92 -13.83 1.24
CA LEU A 59 -5.93 -14.42 0.36
C LEU A 59 -6.01 -15.94 0.51
N LEU A 60 -5.11 -16.52 1.30
CA LEU A 60 -5.16 -17.92 1.66
C LEU A 60 -6.23 -18.06 2.75
N SER A 61 -7.27 -18.84 2.45
CA SER A 61 -8.35 -19.15 3.39
C SER A 61 -8.43 -20.66 3.58
N LYS A 62 -8.55 -21.10 4.84
CA LYS A 62 -8.84 -22.50 5.16
C LYS A 62 -10.31 -22.76 4.84
N PRO A 63 -10.64 -23.76 4.02
CA PRO A 63 -12.03 -24.12 3.80
C PRO A 63 -12.66 -24.63 5.10
N PRO A 64 -13.99 -24.48 5.28
CA PRO A 64 -14.68 -24.94 6.48
C PRO A 64 -14.70 -26.47 6.62
N ILE A 65 -14.50 -27.18 5.51
CA ILE A 65 -14.47 -28.64 5.46
C ILE A 65 -13.11 -29.05 4.90
N ASP A 66 -12.45 -29.98 5.58
CA ASP A 66 -11.18 -30.54 5.12
C ASP A 66 -11.42 -31.60 4.04
N HIS A 67 -11.77 -31.12 2.85
CA HIS A 67 -12.08 -31.95 1.70
C HIS A 67 -11.40 -31.38 0.44
N PRO A 68 -10.81 -32.21 -0.45
CA PRO A 68 -10.07 -31.73 -1.62
C PRO A 68 -10.86 -30.76 -2.51
N LYS A 69 -12.16 -31.01 -2.69
CA LYS A 69 -13.05 -30.09 -3.44
C LYS A 69 -13.17 -28.71 -2.77
N ALA A 70 -13.26 -28.65 -1.44
CA ALA A 70 -13.37 -27.40 -0.71
C ALA A 70 -12.06 -26.59 -0.79
N TRP A 71 -10.92 -27.27 -0.72
CA TRP A 71 -9.60 -26.68 -0.97
C TRP A 71 -9.46 -26.11 -2.38
N ASN A 72 -9.93 -26.85 -3.40
CA ASN A 72 -9.94 -26.35 -4.78
C ASN A 72 -10.81 -25.10 -4.93
N ILE A 73 -11.95 -25.03 -4.25
CA ILE A 73 -12.83 -23.85 -4.25
C ILE A 73 -12.13 -22.67 -3.57
N ALA A 74 -11.53 -22.86 -2.39
CA ALA A 74 -10.81 -21.83 -1.66
C ALA A 74 -9.63 -21.26 -2.47
N ARG A 75 -8.90 -22.11 -3.20
CA ARG A 75 -7.83 -21.67 -4.10
C ARG A 75 -8.38 -20.84 -5.27
N LYS A 76 -9.45 -21.30 -5.91
CA LYS A 76 -10.10 -20.57 -7.02
C LYS A 76 -10.64 -19.21 -6.57
N SER A 77 -11.26 -19.13 -5.40
CA SER A 77 -11.78 -17.88 -4.85
C SER A 77 -10.65 -16.90 -4.51
N GLY A 78 -9.54 -17.38 -3.92
CA GLY A 78 -8.34 -16.57 -3.68
C GLY A 78 -7.81 -15.91 -4.96
N TRP A 79 -7.74 -16.67 -6.06
CA TRP A 79 -7.34 -16.13 -7.38
C TRP A 79 -8.34 -15.14 -7.96
N ALA A 80 -9.64 -15.40 -7.83
CA ALA A 80 -10.67 -14.46 -8.23
C ALA A 80 -10.56 -13.14 -7.45
N TYR A 81 -10.34 -13.23 -6.14
CA TYR A 81 -10.16 -12.06 -5.29
C TYR A 81 -8.87 -11.30 -5.61
N LEU A 82 -7.77 -12.00 -5.93
CA LEU A 82 -6.54 -11.35 -6.37
C LEU A 82 -6.77 -10.49 -7.62
N ARG A 83 -7.52 -11.00 -8.61
CA ARG A 83 -7.88 -10.23 -9.82
C ARG A 83 -8.71 -9.00 -9.47
N VAL A 84 -9.69 -9.14 -8.57
CA VAL A 84 -10.51 -8.02 -8.10
C VAL A 84 -9.65 -6.97 -7.38
N LEU A 85 -8.69 -7.38 -6.55
CA LEU A 85 -7.78 -6.46 -5.89
C LEU A 85 -6.92 -5.68 -6.87
N ILE A 86 -6.37 -6.34 -7.89
CA ILE A 86 -5.60 -5.67 -8.96
C ILE A 86 -6.47 -4.61 -9.64
N SER A 87 -7.69 -4.99 -10.06
CA SER A 87 -8.64 -4.06 -10.67
C SER A 87 -8.96 -2.88 -9.74
N ASN A 88 -9.27 -3.14 -8.46
CA ASN A 88 -9.56 -2.09 -7.47
C ASN A 88 -8.35 -1.16 -7.29
N CYS A 89 -7.13 -1.70 -7.31
CA CYS A 89 -5.93 -0.90 -7.23
C CYS A 89 -5.78 0.06 -8.42
N HIS A 90 -6.09 -0.38 -9.64
CA HIS A 90 -6.11 0.50 -10.81
C HIS A 90 -7.14 1.62 -10.68
N HIS A 91 -8.37 1.31 -10.24
CA HIS A 91 -9.43 2.30 -10.04
C HIS A 91 -9.02 3.34 -8.98
N LYS A 92 -8.51 2.90 -7.84
CA LYS A 92 -7.98 3.78 -6.78
C LYS A 92 -6.85 4.66 -7.31
N LEU A 93 -5.93 4.10 -8.09
CA LEU A 93 -4.82 4.87 -8.64
C LEU A 93 -5.30 5.94 -9.63
N LYS A 94 -6.33 5.66 -10.43
CA LYS A 94 -6.96 6.65 -11.32
C LYS A 94 -7.59 7.80 -10.50
N SER A 95 -8.33 7.48 -9.45
CA SER A 95 -8.93 8.49 -8.57
C SER A 95 -7.87 9.34 -7.86
N ILE A 96 -6.84 8.72 -7.30
CA ILE A 96 -5.72 9.42 -6.64
C ILE A 96 -4.97 10.33 -7.62
N ARG A 97 -4.77 9.91 -8.88
CA ARG A 97 -4.13 10.74 -9.91
C ARG A 97 -4.96 11.98 -10.20
N LYS A 98 -6.28 11.83 -10.35
CA LYS A 98 -7.19 12.96 -10.57
C LYS A 98 -7.18 13.92 -9.37
N GLU A 99 -7.33 13.41 -8.15
CA GLU A 99 -7.26 14.27 -6.96
C GLU A 99 -5.91 14.99 -6.85
N SER A 100 -4.81 14.33 -7.22
CA SER A 100 -3.50 14.97 -7.25
C SER A 100 -3.39 16.09 -8.28
N THR A 101 -3.96 15.94 -9.48
CA THR A 101 -3.94 17.01 -10.51
C THR A 101 -4.78 18.20 -10.05
N ASP A 102 -5.98 17.92 -9.54
CA ASP A 102 -6.90 18.96 -9.06
C ASP A 102 -6.25 19.78 -7.91
N LEU A 103 -5.56 19.11 -6.98
CA LEU A 103 -4.84 19.79 -5.89
C LEU A 103 -3.66 20.63 -6.36
N ILE A 104 -2.96 20.20 -7.41
CA ILE A 104 -1.85 20.96 -7.99
C ILE A 104 -2.38 22.22 -8.65
N GLU A 105 -3.44 22.13 -9.46
CA GLU A 105 -4.08 23.27 -10.10
C GLU A 105 -4.58 24.28 -9.06
N ILE A 106 -5.22 23.82 -7.98
CA ILE A 106 -5.64 24.69 -6.88
C ILE A 106 -4.44 25.41 -6.25
N LEU A 107 -3.34 24.70 -5.99
CA LEU A 107 -2.15 25.29 -5.37
C LEU A 107 -1.43 26.27 -6.31
N GLN A 108 -1.40 26.02 -7.62
CA GLN A 108 -0.84 26.93 -8.62
C GLN A 108 -1.55 28.28 -8.62
N ASN A 109 -2.86 28.30 -8.38
CA ASN A 109 -3.64 29.52 -8.32
C ASN A 109 -3.46 30.34 -7.03
N ILE A 110 -2.87 29.75 -5.98
CA ILE A 110 -2.77 30.38 -4.65
C ILE A 110 -1.31 30.69 -4.28
N VAL A 111 -0.38 29.81 -4.66
CA VAL A 111 1.00 29.80 -4.18
C VAL A 111 1.95 30.15 -5.33
N ALA A 112 3.02 30.90 -5.04
CA ALA A 112 4.02 31.23 -6.05
C ALA A 112 4.74 29.97 -6.57
N ASP A 113 5.08 29.96 -7.86
CA ASP A 113 5.67 28.81 -8.55
C ASP A 113 6.95 28.29 -7.90
N THR A 114 7.77 29.19 -7.34
CA THR A 114 9.02 28.82 -6.63
C THR A 114 8.74 28.03 -5.35
N CYS A 115 7.70 28.43 -4.61
CA CYS A 115 7.27 27.74 -3.39
C CYS A 115 6.61 26.40 -3.73
N LEU A 116 5.78 26.36 -4.78
CA LEU A 116 5.15 25.13 -5.26
C LEU A 116 6.18 24.11 -5.77
N SER A 117 7.17 24.55 -6.54
CA SER A 117 8.29 23.72 -7.01
C SER A 117 9.10 23.14 -5.85
N SER A 118 9.37 23.97 -4.83
CA SER A 118 10.05 23.54 -3.61
C SER A 118 9.25 22.49 -2.85
N LEU A 119 7.93 22.66 -2.75
CA LEU A 119 7.01 21.70 -2.15
C LEU A 119 7.02 20.37 -2.92
N HIS A 120 6.90 20.41 -4.25
CA HIS A 120 6.97 19.21 -5.10
C HIS A 120 8.28 18.45 -4.93
N GLN A 121 9.41 19.15 -4.92
CA GLN A 121 10.72 18.51 -4.74
C GLN A 121 10.81 17.80 -3.38
N ALA A 122 10.32 18.45 -2.32
CA ALA A 122 10.35 17.89 -0.98
C ALA A 122 9.41 16.69 -0.82
N ILE A 123 8.19 16.76 -1.39
CA ILE A 123 7.24 15.64 -1.45
C ILE A 123 7.85 14.49 -2.26
N SER A 124 8.44 14.76 -3.43
CA SER A 124 9.05 13.75 -4.29
C SER A 124 10.18 13.00 -3.58
N SER A 125 11.06 13.72 -2.87
CA SER A 125 12.09 13.11 -2.03
C SER A 125 11.49 12.16 -0.99
N ARG A 126 10.44 12.60 -0.28
CA ARG A 126 9.75 11.76 0.72
C ARG A 126 9.07 10.53 0.08
N CYS A 127 8.46 10.71 -1.08
CA CYS A 127 7.87 9.64 -1.88
C CYS A 127 8.91 8.60 -2.29
N SER A 128 10.10 9.02 -2.71
CA SER A 128 11.22 8.13 -3.07
C SER A 128 11.69 7.29 -1.87
N HIS A 129 11.88 7.92 -0.70
CA HIS A 129 12.22 7.19 0.52
C HIS A 129 11.14 6.17 0.91
N LEU A 130 9.87 6.56 0.84
CA LEU A 130 8.75 5.65 1.11
C LEU A 130 8.72 4.50 0.11
N GLN A 131 8.92 4.78 -1.17
CA GLN A 131 8.96 3.77 -2.22
C GLN A 131 10.01 2.71 -1.90
N ASN A 132 11.25 3.11 -1.60
CA ASN A 132 12.33 2.17 -1.29
C ASN A 132 12.00 1.33 -0.04
N ALA A 133 11.47 1.95 1.01
CA ALA A 133 11.10 1.25 2.23
C ALA A 133 9.96 0.24 2.02
N VAL A 134 8.95 0.59 1.22
CA VAL A 134 7.83 -0.30 0.91
C VAL A 134 8.27 -1.42 -0.04
N GLU A 135 9.09 -1.11 -1.03
CA GLU A 135 9.65 -2.10 -1.97
C GLU A 135 10.48 -3.14 -1.21
N GLU A 136 11.36 -2.72 -0.30
CA GLU A 136 12.13 -3.62 0.55
C GLU A 136 11.22 -4.52 1.39
N ARG A 137 10.17 -3.96 1.98
CA ARG A 137 9.20 -4.71 2.77
C ARG A 137 8.46 -5.73 1.92
N HIS A 138 8.02 -5.36 0.71
CA HIS A 138 7.34 -6.27 -0.21
C HIS A 138 8.28 -7.36 -0.71
N ARG A 139 9.55 -7.04 -0.98
CA ARG A 139 10.58 -8.02 -1.34
C ARG A 139 10.76 -9.07 -0.24
N LYS A 140 10.92 -8.62 1.01
CA LYS A 140 11.00 -9.52 2.19
C LYS A 140 9.74 -10.38 2.33
N LYS A 141 8.55 -9.77 2.23
CA LYS A 141 7.27 -10.47 2.32
C LYS A 141 7.11 -11.53 1.22
N PHE A 142 7.55 -11.22 0.01
CA PHE A 142 7.52 -12.15 -1.12
C PHE A 142 8.53 -13.29 -0.94
N HIS A 143 9.74 -13.00 -0.49
CA HIS A 143 10.74 -14.02 -0.20
C HIS A 143 10.27 -15.00 0.88
N GLN A 144 9.66 -14.50 1.97
CA GLN A 144 9.03 -15.33 3.00
C GLN A 144 7.86 -16.15 2.46
N LEU A 145 7.13 -15.65 1.46
CA LEU A 145 6.05 -16.41 0.82
C LEU A 145 6.62 -17.62 0.09
N ILE A 146 7.72 -17.46 -0.64
CA ILE A 146 8.41 -18.55 -1.34
C ILE A 146 9.01 -19.55 -0.36
N GLN A 147 9.74 -19.09 0.67
CA GLN A 147 10.42 -19.97 1.62
C GLN A 147 9.46 -20.88 2.38
N ASN A 148 8.30 -20.35 2.80
CA ASN A 148 7.30 -21.13 3.52
C ASN A 148 6.54 -22.11 2.63
N ASP A 149 6.59 -21.95 1.30
CA ASP A 149 5.94 -22.87 0.37
C ASP A 149 6.73 -24.18 0.19
N ASN A 150 8.03 -24.15 0.47
CA ASN A 150 8.93 -25.31 0.39
C ASN A 150 8.93 -26.18 1.66
N SER A 151 8.21 -25.76 2.70
CA SER A 151 8.01 -26.56 3.91
C SER A 151 6.61 -27.18 3.89
N ASP A 152 6.49 -28.49 4.09
CA ASP A 152 5.21 -29.20 4.30
C ASP A 152 4.34 -28.61 5.44
N ASP A 153 4.91 -27.68 6.21
CA ASP A 153 4.32 -26.94 7.32
C ASP A 153 3.22 -25.93 6.91
N ILE A 154 2.99 -25.73 5.61
CA ILE A 154 1.84 -24.95 5.12
C ILE A 154 0.55 -25.55 5.69
N GLN A 155 0.38 -26.86 5.75
CA GLN A 155 -0.88 -27.41 6.28
C GLN A 155 -1.10 -27.11 7.78
N LYS A 156 -0.02 -26.88 8.56
CA LYS A 156 -0.08 -26.70 10.02
C LYS A 156 -0.23 -25.25 10.49
N LYS A 157 0.22 -24.26 9.71
CA LYS A 157 0.23 -22.83 10.12
C LYS A 157 -0.97 -22.00 9.64
N TRP A 158 -2.07 -22.62 9.21
CA TRP A 158 -3.19 -21.92 8.58
C TRP A 158 -4.35 -21.59 9.54
N VAL A 159 -4.21 -21.97 10.81
CA VAL A 159 -5.11 -21.53 11.87
C VAL A 159 -4.55 -20.23 12.45
N ILE A 160 -4.93 -19.09 11.86
CA ILE A 160 -4.81 -17.82 12.59
C ILE A 160 -5.99 -17.80 13.56
N ASN A 161 -5.69 -18.01 14.83
CA ASN A 161 -6.66 -17.88 15.89
C ASN A 161 -7.19 -16.44 15.93
N THR A 162 -8.43 -16.25 15.48
CA THR A 162 -9.09 -14.95 15.44
C THR A 162 -9.64 -14.53 16.80
N SER A 163 -9.66 -15.44 17.78
CA SER A 163 -10.31 -15.23 19.08
C SER A 163 -9.36 -14.82 20.22
N GLY A 164 -8.04 -14.79 19.99
CA GLY A 164 -7.05 -14.49 21.04
C GLY A 164 -6.96 -15.52 22.18
N ARG A 165 -7.86 -16.51 22.22
CA ARG A 165 -7.91 -17.57 23.22
C ARG A 165 -7.00 -18.73 22.81
N LYS A 166 -5.91 -19.02 23.52
CA LYS A 166 -5.05 -20.19 23.24
C LYS A 166 -5.91 -21.46 23.15
N LEU A 167 -5.82 -22.17 22.02
CA LEU A 167 -6.44 -23.49 21.83
C LEU A 167 -5.59 -24.51 22.61
N ASN A 168 -6.25 -25.41 23.34
CA ASN A 168 -5.58 -26.53 24.01
C ASN A 168 -5.30 -27.66 23.00
N ASP A 169 -4.38 -28.56 23.35
CA ASP A 169 -3.93 -29.66 22.47
C ASP A 169 -5.06 -30.63 22.05
N ASP A 170 -6.19 -30.65 22.78
CA ASP A 170 -7.39 -31.43 22.42
C ASP A 170 -8.25 -30.75 21.33
N GLU A 171 -7.95 -29.50 20.98
CA GLU A 171 -8.69 -28.69 19.99
C GLU A 171 -7.88 -28.45 18.69
N ILE A 172 -6.72 -29.12 18.53
CA ILE A 172 -5.83 -29.05 17.35
C ILE A 172 -6.09 -30.19 16.37
#